data_AF-A0A7S2PXP3-F1
#
_entry.id   AF-A0A7S2PXP3-F1
#
_cell.length_a   1.000
_cell.length_b   1.000
_cell.length_c   1.000
_cell.angle_alpha   90.00
_cell.angle_beta   90.00
_cell.angle_gamma   90.00
#
_symmetry.space_group_name_H-M   'P 1'
#
loop_
_entity.id
_entity.type
_entity.pdbx_description
1 polymer ?
#
loop_
_entity_poly.entity_id
_entity_poly.type
_entity_poly.pdbx_seq_one_letter_code
_entity_poly.pdbx_strand_id
1 'polypeptide(L)'
;DWRGQFFGVVFHFWFIAGVMWSSICLCPLKRCLLCFRGGSCTQGRRCAPRRSMEAMEAVPCTDGAAPRASQPWAARRTAPALYFGCFVGGGVAALVLALRSGVPWMLGAYADNIVDAVRTWGGGTLQYWGLPTNAADVVPFTQRVGTYVALSWSNIWILATGPRLASRPSLVTWALLFNTYGQRCLFYRAPDERPFHGFDLMTIGFAAYSLGLRHRRAIGKYVVRYWFVVLFILALLWPLGWHGRIDVSSPRAIDQVRFNLFEGAFIALWLVAGERLVQGEIFGEDRMQFLNQWALLVFLIHKAVHIVVPAPWNWVALFGLVPLRFAQELWRRRCELTAAAALLDTRPM
;
A
#
# COMPACT_ATOMS: atom_id res chain seq x y z
N ASP A 1 25.31 15.80 -12.30
CA ASP A 1 26.05 15.56 -11.04
C ASP A 1 25.51 14.32 -10.33
N TRP A 2 25.82 13.12 -10.86
CA TRP A 2 25.35 11.87 -10.25
C TRP A 2 26.17 11.48 -9.02
N ARG A 3 27.44 11.92 -8.95
CA ARG A 3 28.34 11.68 -7.82
C ARG A 3 27.83 12.37 -6.55
N GLY A 4 27.29 13.59 -6.67
CA GLY A 4 26.62 14.29 -5.56
C GLY A 4 25.23 13.77 -5.20
N GLN A 5 24.63 12.92 -6.03
CA GLN A 5 23.27 12.37 -5.85
C GLN A 5 23.25 10.86 -5.64
N PHE A 6 24.37 10.25 -5.23
CA PHE A 6 24.48 8.80 -5.04
C PHE A 6 23.36 8.23 -4.16
N PHE A 7 23.07 8.88 -3.02
CA PHE A 7 21.97 8.47 -2.14
C PHE A 7 20.57 8.66 -2.75
N GLY A 8 20.44 9.53 -3.77
CA GLY A 8 19.22 9.67 -4.57
C GLY A 8 19.01 8.51 -5.56
N VAL A 9 20.08 7.82 -5.97
CA VAL A 9 20.02 6.55 -6.74
C VAL A 9 19.73 5.37 -5.81
N VAL A 10 20.18 5.43 -4.55
CA VAL A 10 19.87 4.50 -3.45
C VAL A 10 18.39 4.55 -3.01
N PHE A 11 17.54 5.35 -3.67
CA PHE A 11 16.09 5.43 -3.44
C PHE A 11 15.39 4.05 -3.33
N HIS A 12 15.86 3.04 -4.06
CA HIS A 12 15.32 1.67 -3.99
C HIS A 12 15.63 0.95 -2.68
N PHE A 13 16.76 1.25 -2.02
CA PHE A 13 17.03 0.72 -0.69
C PHE A 13 16.06 1.29 0.33
N TRP A 14 15.69 2.58 0.22
CA TRP A 14 14.66 3.17 1.08
C TRP A 14 13.28 2.56 0.84
N PHE A 15 12.97 2.17 -0.39
CA PHE A 15 11.76 1.39 -0.66
C PHE A 15 11.79 0.03 0.05
N ILE A 16 12.88 -0.74 -0.08
CA ILE A 16 13.02 -2.05 0.58
C ILE A 16 12.97 -1.90 2.10
N ALA A 17 13.77 -0.97 2.65
CA ALA A 17 13.78 -0.69 4.08
C ALA A 17 12.41 -0.20 4.58
N GLY A 18 11.72 0.63 3.81
CA GLY A 18 10.36 1.08 4.10
C GLY A 18 9.35 -0.07 4.11
N VAL A 19 9.45 -1.01 3.16
CA VAL A 19 8.61 -2.22 3.14
C VAL A 19 8.92 -3.13 4.34
N MET A 20 10.20 -3.33 4.68
CA MET A 20 10.61 -4.10 5.86
C MET A 20 10.09 -3.46 7.15
N TRP A 21 10.29 -2.15 7.32
CA TRP A 21 9.80 -1.38 8.45
C TRP A 21 8.28 -1.50 8.59
N SER A 22 7.55 -1.25 7.50
CA SER A 22 6.09 -1.38 7.47
C SER A 22 5.65 -2.80 7.84
N SER A 23 6.39 -3.82 7.40
CA SER A 23 6.09 -5.23 7.69
C SER A 23 6.28 -5.54 9.17
N ILE A 24 7.34 -5.01 9.78
CA ILE A 24 7.61 -5.15 11.22
C ILE A 24 6.50 -4.47 12.02
N CYS A 25 6.16 -3.22 11.70
CA CYS A 25 5.12 -2.45 12.40
C CYS A 25 3.73 -3.09 12.29
N LEU A 26 3.37 -3.67 11.13
CA LEU A 26 2.06 -4.30 10.92
C LEU A 26 2.01 -5.78 11.36
N CYS A 27 3.14 -6.41 11.66
CA CYS A 27 3.21 -7.82 12.05
C CYS A 27 2.32 -8.16 13.27
N PRO A 28 2.30 -7.37 14.36
CA PRO A 28 1.41 -7.64 15.49
C PRO A 28 -0.08 -7.65 15.10
N LEU A 29 -0.47 -6.73 14.19
CA LEU A 29 -1.86 -6.63 13.71
C LEU A 29 -2.27 -7.83 12.86
N LYS A 30 -1.33 -8.48 12.17
CA LYS A 30 -1.62 -9.66 11.31
C LYS A 30 -2.32 -10.75 12.07
N ARG A 31 -1.83 -11.06 13.27
CA ARG A 31 -2.43 -12.09 14.13
C ARG A 31 -3.85 -11.70 14.52
N CYS A 32 -4.06 -10.45 14.93
CA CYS A 32 -5.37 -9.94 15.30
C CYS A 32 -6.36 -10.00 14.13
N LEU A 33 -5.98 -9.55 12.93
CA LEU A 33 -6.87 -9.49 11.77
C LEU A 33 -7.21 -10.87 11.20
N LEU A 34 -6.25 -11.81 11.20
CA LEU A 34 -6.50 -13.17 10.74
C LEU A 34 -7.53 -13.90 11.62
N CYS A 35 -7.58 -13.61 12.93
CA CYS A 35 -8.64 -14.12 13.81
C CYS A 35 -10.04 -13.68 13.36
N PHE A 36 -10.19 -12.47 12.79
CA PHE A 36 -11.48 -11.98 12.27
C PHE A 36 -11.83 -12.57 10.91
N ARG A 37 -10.84 -12.82 10.03
CA ARG A 37 -11.06 -13.42 8.71
C ARG A 37 -11.52 -14.87 8.81
N GLY A 38 -10.96 -15.60 9.77
CA GLY A 38 -11.14 -17.05 9.85
C GLY A 38 -12.55 -17.50 10.21
N GLY A 39 -13.38 -16.69 10.88
CA GLY A 39 -14.70 -17.12 11.39
C GLY A 39 -14.67 -18.33 12.37
N SER A 40 -13.50 -18.97 12.51
CA SER A 40 -13.27 -20.30 13.09
C SER A 40 -12.35 -20.27 14.30
N CYS A 41 -12.05 -19.09 14.85
CA CYS A 41 -11.65 -19.02 16.26
C CYS A 41 -12.91 -19.22 17.12
N THR A 42 -13.48 -20.42 17.04
CA THR A 42 -14.35 -21.00 18.05
C THR A 42 -13.55 -21.06 19.34
N GLN A 43 -13.72 -19.98 20.09
CA GLN A 43 -13.36 -19.76 21.47
C GLN A 43 -13.83 -20.97 22.29
N GLY A 44 -12.93 -21.91 22.57
CA GLY A 44 -13.24 -23.11 23.34
C GLY A 44 -12.23 -24.23 23.22
N ARG A 45 -11.64 -24.47 22.04
CA ARG A 45 -10.44 -25.29 21.97
C ARG A 45 -9.26 -24.38 22.26
N ARG A 46 -8.84 -24.36 23.53
CA ARG A 46 -7.46 -24.01 23.90
C ARG A 46 -6.58 -24.58 22.79
N CYS A 47 -5.71 -23.77 22.20
CA CYS A 47 -4.58 -24.29 21.45
C CYS A 47 -3.83 -25.19 22.43
N ALA A 48 -4.23 -26.46 22.53
CA ALA A 48 -3.43 -27.47 23.15
C ALA A 48 -2.10 -27.38 22.39
N PRO A 49 -0.97 -27.24 23.11
CA PRO A 49 0.33 -27.31 22.46
C PRO A 49 0.29 -28.53 21.56
N ARG A 50 0.61 -28.31 20.28
CA ARG A 50 0.63 -29.29 19.20
C ARG A 50 1.29 -30.57 19.72
N ARG A 51 0.49 -31.49 20.29
CA ARG A 51 0.96 -32.83 20.65
C ARG A 51 1.37 -33.45 19.32
N SER A 52 2.55 -34.04 19.38
CA SER A 52 3.29 -34.69 18.31
C SER A 52 2.39 -35.39 17.29
N MET A 53 2.80 -35.28 16.04
CA MET A 53 2.12 -35.71 14.83
C MET A 53 2.18 -37.24 14.61
N GLU A 54 2.11 -38.01 15.68
CA GLU A 54 2.19 -39.48 15.66
C GLU A 54 0.88 -40.03 16.23
N ALA A 55 0.30 -41.03 15.56
CA ALA A 55 -1.04 -41.60 15.76
C ALA A 55 -2.22 -40.77 15.21
N MET A 56 -2.27 -40.61 13.89
CA MET A 56 -3.53 -40.41 13.17
C MET A 56 -4.13 -41.78 12.87
N GLU A 57 -4.73 -42.39 13.90
CA GLU A 57 -5.56 -43.59 13.74
C GLU A 57 -6.88 -43.18 13.06
N ALA A 58 -7.30 -43.95 12.07
CA ALA A 58 -8.43 -43.67 11.19
C ALA A 58 -9.73 -43.52 11.99
N VAL A 59 -10.22 -42.28 12.14
CA VAL A 59 -11.56 -42.02 12.69
C VAL A 59 -12.58 -42.25 11.57
N PRO A 60 -13.51 -43.21 11.71
CA PRO A 60 -14.52 -43.49 10.69
C PRO A 60 -15.47 -42.29 10.54
N CYS A 61 -15.70 -41.89 9.29
CA CYS A 61 -16.70 -40.90 8.91
C CYS A 61 -18.08 -41.47 9.24
N THR A 62 -18.65 -41.06 10.37
CA THR A 62 -20.06 -41.29 10.68
C THR A 62 -20.86 -40.08 10.21
N ASP A 63 -21.81 -40.30 9.30
CA ASP A 63 -22.76 -39.34 8.73
C ASP A 63 -23.80 -38.84 9.75
N GLY A 64 -23.34 -38.46 10.95
CA GLY A 64 -24.17 -37.79 11.94
C GLY A 64 -24.31 -36.32 11.57
N ALA A 65 -25.48 -35.94 11.05
CA ALA A 65 -25.86 -34.55 10.85
C ALA A 65 -25.60 -33.75 12.13
N ALA A 66 -24.49 -33.01 12.14
CA ALA A 66 -24.10 -32.22 13.30
C ALA A 66 -25.22 -31.22 13.60
N PRO A 67 -25.71 -31.16 14.86
CA PRO A 67 -26.75 -30.22 15.22
C PRO A 67 -26.26 -28.82 14.86
N ARG A 68 -27.07 -28.07 14.09
CA ARG A 68 -26.88 -26.64 13.85
C ARG A 68 -26.90 -25.95 15.21
N ALA A 69 -25.75 -25.89 15.86
CA ALA A 69 -25.57 -25.14 17.10
C ALA A 69 -26.03 -23.72 16.80
N SER A 70 -27.16 -23.35 17.40
CA SER A 70 -27.76 -22.03 17.36
C SER A 70 -26.66 -21.03 17.66
N GLN A 71 -26.21 -20.36 16.60
CA GLN A 71 -25.04 -19.54 16.61
C GLN A 71 -25.23 -18.35 17.58
N PRO A 72 -24.42 -18.23 18.66
CA PRO A 72 -24.56 -17.15 19.64
C PRO A 72 -24.28 -15.75 19.06
N TRP A 73 -23.85 -15.64 17.80
CA TRP A 73 -23.55 -14.35 17.18
C TRP A 73 -24.78 -13.53 16.80
N ALA A 74 -25.98 -14.12 16.76
CA ALA A 74 -27.21 -13.36 16.57
C ALA A 74 -27.47 -12.36 17.72
N ALA A 75 -26.87 -12.59 18.90
CA ALA A 75 -26.96 -11.69 20.05
C ALA A 75 -25.82 -10.67 20.14
N ARG A 76 -24.88 -10.63 19.18
CA ARG A 76 -23.93 -9.51 19.07
C ARG A 76 -24.70 -8.29 18.55
N ARG A 77 -25.41 -7.65 19.50
CA ARG A 77 -26.13 -6.38 19.33
C ARG A 77 -25.29 -5.51 18.41
N THR A 78 -25.84 -5.20 17.24
CA THR A 78 -25.29 -4.19 16.36
C THR A 78 -25.03 -2.96 17.21
N ALA A 79 -23.76 -2.69 17.51
CA ALA A 79 -23.40 -1.35 17.93
C ALA A 79 -23.98 -0.45 16.84
N PRO A 80 -24.87 0.51 17.18
CA PRO A 80 -25.46 1.38 16.18
C PRO A 80 -24.30 1.99 15.38
N ALA A 81 -24.46 2.18 14.07
CA ALA A 81 -23.41 2.76 13.23
C ALA A 81 -22.86 4.08 13.82
N LEU A 82 -23.72 4.78 14.58
CA LEU A 82 -23.37 5.92 15.42
C LEU A 82 -22.26 5.60 16.44
N TYR A 83 -22.32 4.51 17.20
CA TYR A 83 -21.28 4.14 18.17
C TYR A 83 -19.94 3.85 17.48
N PHE A 84 -19.97 3.14 16.35
CA PHE A 84 -18.76 2.94 15.53
C PHE A 84 -18.20 4.29 15.07
N GLY A 85 -19.05 5.16 14.52
CA GLY A 85 -18.66 6.49 14.06
C GLY A 85 -18.08 7.36 15.18
N CYS A 86 -18.73 7.41 16.35
CA CYS A 86 -18.30 8.21 17.49
C CYS A 86 -17.00 7.66 18.11
N PHE A 87 -16.87 6.35 18.30
CA PHE A 87 -15.67 5.79 18.92
C PHE A 87 -14.47 5.81 17.97
N VAL A 88 -14.65 5.37 16.73
CA VAL A 88 -13.56 5.38 15.75
C VAL A 88 -13.23 6.82 15.38
N GLY A 89 -14.23 7.65 15.05
CA GLY A 89 -14.04 9.06 14.70
C GLY A 89 -13.49 9.89 15.84
N GLY A 90 -14.00 9.69 17.07
CA GLY A 90 -13.49 10.36 18.27
C GLY A 90 -12.07 9.95 18.60
N GLY A 91 -11.73 8.66 18.50
CA GLY A 91 -10.36 8.18 18.68
C GLY A 91 -9.40 8.72 17.61
N VAL A 92 -9.83 8.77 16.34
CA VAL A 92 -9.07 9.42 15.25
C VAL A 92 -8.84 10.90 15.56
N ALA A 93 -9.88 11.64 15.93
CA ALA A 93 -9.77 13.07 16.26
C ALA A 93 -8.83 13.30 17.45
N ALA A 94 -8.97 12.51 18.52
CA ALA A 94 -8.10 12.60 19.70
C ALA A 94 -6.63 12.31 19.35
N LEU A 95 -6.35 11.27 18.55
CA LEU A 95 -4.99 10.96 18.09
C LEU A 95 -4.43 12.07 17.20
N VAL A 96 -5.23 12.61 16.28
CA VAL A 96 -4.81 13.70 15.41
C VAL A 96 -4.45 14.94 16.22
N LEU A 97 -5.29 15.31 17.19
CA LEU A 97 -5.00 16.43 18.09
C LEU A 97 -3.74 16.19 18.91
N ALA A 98 -3.64 15.04 19.58
CA ALA A 98 -2.53 14.70 20.45
C ALA A 98 -1.19 14.64 19.71
N LEU A 99 -1.14 14.04 18.52
CA LEU A 99 0.09 13.90 17.74
C LEU A 99 0.46 15.21 17.05
N ARG A 100 -0.53 15.99 16.59
CA ARG A 100 -0.27 17.30 15.98
C ARG A 100 0.22 18.34 16.99
N SER A 101 -0.15 18.24 18.26
CA SER A 101 0.39 19.12 19.31
C SER A 101 1.66 18.55 19.95
N GLY A 102 1.70 17.24 20.20
CA GLY A 102 2.78 16.59 20.95
C GLY A 102 4.06 16.39 20.14
N VAL A 103 3.95 15.98 18.87
CA VAL A 103 5.14 15.72 18.03
C VAL A 103 5.95 17.00 17.78
N PRO A 104 5.34 18.16 17.42
CA PRO A 104 6.11 19.39 17.23
C PRO A 104 6.79 19.88 18.51
N TRP A 105 6.11 19.73 19.65
CA TRP A 105 6.69 20.09 20.95
C TRP A 105 7.91 19.20 21.27
N MET A 106 7.74 17.88 21.15
CA MET A 106 8.80 16.92 21.44
C MET A 106 9.99 17.08 20.49
N LEU A 107 9.75 17.12 19.17
CA LEU A 107 10.83 17.22 18.18
C LEU A 107 11.44 18.62 18.13
N GLY A 108 10.66 19.67 18.40
CA GLY A 108 11.15 21.05 18.47
C GLY A 108 12.20 21.23 19.56
N ALA A 109 12.09 20.52 20.68
CA ALA A 109 13.10 20.52 21.74
C ALA A 109 14.47 19.94 21.30
N TYR A 110 14.50 19.16 20.21
CA TYR A 110 15.72 18.57 19.65
C TYR A 110 16.11 19.19 18.30
N ALA A 111 15.67 20.43 18.02
CA ALA A 111 15.86 21.03 16.70
C ALA A 111 17.31 21.08 16.23
N ASP A 112 18.23 21.51 17.09
CA ASP A 112 19.66 21.59 16.76
C ASP A 112 20.25 20.20 16.49
N ASN A 113 19.91 19.21 17.32
CA ASN A 113 20.35 17.82 17.13
C ASN A 113 19.85 17.23 15.81
N ILE A 114 18.62 17.56 15.40
CA ILE A 114 18.05 17.11 14.11
C ILE A 114 18.84 17.73 12.95
N VAL A 115 19.15 19.03 13.01
CA VAL A 115 19.92 19.71 11.96
C VAL A 115 21.33 19.13 11.87
N ASP A 116 21.98 18.89 13.00
CA ASP A 116 23.34 18.32 13.04
C ASP A 116 23.37 16.88 12.54
N ALA A 117 22.36 16.06 12.88
CA ALA A 117 22.22 14.71 12.33
C ALA A 117 22.04 14.75 10.80
N VAL A 118 21.17 15.64 10.30
CA VAL A 118 20.95 15.81 8.85
C VAL A 118 22.22 16.27 8.14
N ARG A 119 23.00 17.17 8.73
CA ARG A 119 24.29 17.60 8.17
C ARG A 119 25.28 16.45 8.12
N THR A 120 25.37 15.68 9.21
CA THR A 120 26.29 14.54 9.34
C THR A 120 25.95 13.41 8.37
N TRP A 121 24.66 13.16 8.11
CA TRP A 121 24.20 11.99 7.34
C TRP A 121 24.12 12.21 5.83
N GLY A 122 24.60 13.35 5.32
CA GLY A 122 24.76 13.55 3.86
C GLY A 122 24.09 14.80 3.30
N GLY A 123 23.85 15.82 4.13
CA GLY A 123 23.56 17.21 3.74
C GLY A 123 22.63 17.36 2.53
N GLY A 124 23.21 17.55 1.34
CA GLY A 124 22.48 17.82 0.10
C GLY A 124 21.53 16.71 -0.36
N THR A 125 21.76 15.44 -0.02
CA THR A 125 20.82 14.37 -0.42
C THR A 125 19.58 14.33 0.48
N LEU A 126 19.74 14.68 1.75
CA LEU A 126 18.64 14.67 2.72
C LEU A 126 17.67 15.84 2.48
N GLN A 127 18.14 16.93 1.89
CA GLN A 127 17.29 18.04 1.42
C GLN A 127 16.27 17.61 0.36
N TYR A 128 16.60 16.65 -0.52
CA TYR A 128 15.65 16.11 -1.50
C TYR A 128 14.42 15.44 -0.84
N TRP A 129 14.57 15.02 0.42
CA TRP A 129 13.51 14.44 1.24
C TRP A 129 12.79 15.47 2.11
N GLY A 130 13.07 16.76 1.95
CA GLY A 130 12.42 17.84 2.69
C GLY A 130 12.89 17.97 4.14
N LEU A 131 14.05 17.41 4.48
CA LEU A 131 14.64 17.54 5.81
C LEU A 131 15.14 18.98 6.05
N PRO A 132 15.00 19.49 7.29
CA PRO A 132 15.32 20.89 7.61
C PRO A 132 16.82 21.17 7.46
N THR A 133 17.15 22.36 6.95
CA THR A 133 18.56 22.75 6.71
C THR A 133 19.14 23.62 7.81
N ASN A 134 18.25 24.26 8.55
CA ASN A 134 18.53 25.18 9.64
C ASN A 134 17.48 24.99 10.73
N ALA A 135 17.73 25.55 11.92
CA ALA A 135 16.84 25.40 13.07
C ALA A 135 15.45 26.03 12.83
N ALA A 136 15.37 27.10 12.02
CA ALA A 136 14.11 27.75 11.69
C ALA A 136 13.17 26.86 10.85
N ASP A 137 13.74 26.01 9.98
CA ASP A 137 12.99 25.04 9.18
C ASP A 137 12.46 23.87 10.01
N VAL A 138 13.01 23.63 11.21
CA VAL A 138 12.65 22.46 12.02
C VAL A 138 11.20 22.57 12.50
N VAL A 139 10.76 23.74 12.97
CA VAL A 139 9.38 23.91 13.48
C VAL A 139 8.32 23.58 12.41
N PRO A 140 8.36 24.15 11.18
CA PRO A 140 7.40 23.77 10.16
C PRO A 140 7.57 22.33 9.70
N PHE A 141 8.79 21.78 9.71
CA PHE A 141 9.03 20.37 9.42
C PHE A 141 8.37 19.45 10.45
N THR A 142 8.53 19.69 11.75
CA THR A 142 7.98 18.85 12.81
C THR A 142 6.46 18.94 12.87
N GLN A 143 5.87 20.09 12.54
CA GLN A 143 4.41 20.23 12.34
C GLN A 143 3.89 19.35 11.20
N ARG A 144 4.61 19.29 10.07
CA ARG A 144 4.25 18.40 8.95
C ARG A 144 4.39 16.94 9.34
N VAL A 145 5.53 16.55 9.93
CA VAL A 145 5.76 15.18 10.42
C VAL A 145 4.68 14.77 11.44
N GLY A 146 4.31 15.65 12.37
CA GLY A 146 3.21 15.38 13.31
C GLY A 146 1.89 15.09 12.61
N THR A 147 1.60 15.77 11.51
CA THR A 147 0.41 15.53 10.68
C THR A 147 0.47 14.17 9.97
N TYR A 148 1.64 13.78 9.43
CA TYR A 148 1.79 12.48 8.78
C TYR A 148 1.74 11.31 9.76
N VAL A 149 2.41 11.46 10.91
CA VAL A 149 2.35 10.49 12.02
C VAL A 149 0.91 10.37 12.51
N ALA A 150 0.19 11.47 12.69
CA ALA A 150 -1.23 11.46 13.05
C ALA A 150 -2.07 10.63 12.06
N LEU A 151 -1.88 10.81 10.75
CA LEU A 151 -2.57 10.03 9.74
C LEU A 151 -2.27 8.53 9.86
N SER A 152 -0.99 8.14 9.89
CA SER A 152 -0.60 6.73 9.97
C SER A 152 -1.07 6.05 11.26
N TRP A 153 -0.99 6.74 12.40
CA TRP A 153 -1.50 6.20 13.68
C TRP A 153 -3.02 6.14 13.72
N SER A 154 -3.72 7.10 13.12
CA SER A 154 -5.18 7.04 12.99
C SER A 154 -5.62 5.85 12.12
N ASN A 155 -4.85 5.53 11.07
CA ASN A 155 -5.04 4.35 10.24
C ASN A 155 -4.83 3.05 11.04
N ILE A 156 -3.76 2.96 11.83
CA ILE A 156 -3.51 1.84 12.74
C ILE A 156 -4.65 1.69 13.76
N TRP A 157 -5.14 2.80 14.33
CA TRP A 157 -6.25 2.80 15.27
C TRP A 157 -7.54 2.26 14.65
N ILE A 158 -7.92 2.74 13.45
CA ILE A 158 -9.07 2.23 12.69
C ILE A 158 -8.91 0.73 12.47
N LEU A 159 -7.71 0.27 12.09
CA LEU A 159 -7.47 -1.14 11.81
C LEU A 159 -7.49 -2.02 13.06
N ALA A 160 -7.01 -1.52 14.20
CA ALA A 160 -6.96 -2.24 15.47
C ALA A 160 -8.32 -2.30 16.19
N THR A 161 -9.09 -1.22 16.14
CA THR A 161 -10.38 -1.10 16.85
C THR A 161 -11.57 -1.39 15.96
N GLY A 162 -11.50 -1.01 14.68
CA GLY A 162 -12.60 -1.11 13.74
C GLY A 162 -13.19 -2.51 13.63
N PRO A 163 -12.41 -3.60 13.45
CA PRO A 163 -12.94 -4.96 13.34
C PRO A 163 -13.66 -5.45 14.60
N ARG A 164 -13.35 -4.88 15.77
CA ARG A 164 -14.01 -5.21 17.04
C ARG A 164 -15.36 -4.51 17.20
N LEU A 165 -15.50 -3.33 16.61
CA LEU A 165 -16.67 -2.46 16.75
C LEU A 165 -17.66 -2.58 15.59
N ALA A 166 -17.15 -2.82 14.37
CA ALA A 166 -17.98 -2.92 13.19
C ALA A 166 -18.74 -4.25 13.18
N SER A 167 -20.05 -4.19 12.89
CA SER A 167 -20.86 -5.38 12.60
C SER A 167 -20.33 -6.17 11.41
N ARG A 168 -19.63 -5.50 10.50
CA ARG A 168 -19.05 -6.06 9.27
C ARG A 168 -17.61 -5.56 9.13
N PRO A 169 -16.60 -6.38 9.46
CA PRO A 169 -15.18 -5.99 9.38
C PRO A 169 -14.74 -5.50 7.99
N SER A 170 -15.40 -5.94 6.92
CA SER A 170 -15.12 -5.49 5.55
C SER A 170 -15.47 -4.02 5.25
N LEU A 171 -16.13 -3.32 6.18
CA LEU A 171 -16.32 -1.87 6.13
C LEU A 171 -15.12 -1.08 6.67
N VAL A 172 -14.26 -1.71 7.47
CA VAL A 172 -13.09 -1.06 8.08
C VAL A 172 -12.13 -0.58 7.00
N THR A 173 -11.92 -1.37 5.94
CA THR A 173 -11.08 -1.00 4.80
C THR A 173 -11.61 0.24 4.07
N TRP A 174 -12.94 0.41 3.98
CA TRP A 174 -13.54 1.65 3.44
C TRP A 174 -13.30 2.83 4.38
N ALA A 175 -13.49 2.66 5.68
CA ALA A 175 -13.20 3.70 6.66
C ALA A 175 -11.74 4.14 6.62
N LEU A 176 -10.80 3.20 6.42
CA LEU A 176 -9.38 3.47 6.28
C LEU A 176 -9.07 4.30 5.02
N LEU A 177 -9.67 3.94 3.87
CA LEU A 177 -9.56 4.71 2.62
C LEU A 177 -10.08 6.14 2.80
N PHE A 178 -11.28 6.29 3.36
CA PHE A 178 -11.88 7.61 3.62
C PHE A 178 -11.06 8.44 4.60
N ASN A 179 -10.53 7.83 5.66
CA ASN A 179 -9.67 8.52 6.61
C ASN A 179 -8.39 9.01 5.94
N THR A 180 -7.74 8.14 5.15
CA THR A 180 -6.47 8.44 4.48
C THR A 180 -6.64 9.58 3.48
N TYR A 181 -7.57 9.43 2.54
CA TYR A 181 -7.76 10.42 1.48
C TYR A 181 -8.54 11.65 1.93
N GLY A 182 -9.42 11.53 2.92
CA GLY A 182 -10.10 12.65 3.55
C GLY A 182 -9.10 13.58 4.24
N GLN A 183 -8.21 13.03 5.10
CA GLN A 183 -7.17 13.83 5.75
C GLN A 183 -6.19 14.42 4.74
N ARG A 184 -5.81 13.70 3.67
CA ARG A 184 -4.95 14.24 2.60
C ARG A 184 -5.60 15.35 1.77
N CYS A 185 -6.92 15.35 1.64
CA CYS A 185 -7.62 16.48 1.02
C CYS A 185 -7.64 17.70 1.94
N LEU A 186 -7.59 17.50 3.26
CA LEU A 186 -7.58 18.59 4.25
C LEU A 186 -6.17 19.13 4.55
N PHE A 187 -5.15 18.28 4.45
CA PHE A 187 -3.78 18.61 4.83
C PHE A 187 -2.83 18.46 3.65
N TYR A 188 -1.91 19.44 3.53
CA TYR A 188 -0.95 19.49 2.44
C TYR A 188 0.05 18.33 2.47
N ARG A 189 0.32 17.78 1.29
CA ARG A 189 1.37 16.79 0.99
C ARG A 189 2.66 17.50 0.65
N ALA A 190 3.65 17.45 1.53
CA ALA A 190 5.00 17.90 1.22
C ALA A 190 5.94 16.70 0.92
N PRO A 191 7.13 16.93 0.34
CA PRO A 191 8.05 15.87 -0.07
C PRO A 191 8.49 14.91 1.05
N ASP A 192 8.44 15.37 2.29
CA ASP A 192 8.74 14.63 3.52
C ASP A 192 7.66 13.61 3.90
N GLU A 193 6.47 13.63 3.26
CA GLU A 193 5.41 12.64 3.48
C GLU A 193 5.75 11.25 2.89
N ARG A 194 6.64 11.17 1.91
CA ARG A 194 6.84 9.95 1.09
C ARG A 194 6.99 8.64 1.88
N PRO A 195 7.76 8.58 3.00
CA PRO A 195 7.86 7.34 3.79
C PRO A 195 6.53 6.94 4.44
N PHE A 196 5.78 7.92 4.97
CA PHE A 196 4.47 7.72 5.60
C PHE A 196 3.43 7.28 4.57
N HIS A 197 3.48 7.86 3.37
CA HIS A 197 2.59 7.47 2.28
C HIS A 197 2.73 5.99 1.95
N GLY A 198 3.96 5.49 1.78
CA GLY A 198 4.19 4.05 1.53
C GLY A 198 3.64 3.17 2.65
N PHE A 199 3.82 3.58 3.91
CA PHE A 199 3.28 2.89 5.08
C PHE A 199 1.73 2.88 5.09
N ASP A 200 1.08 4.00 4.79
CA ASP A 200 -0.37 4.10 4.72
C ASP A 200 -0.94 3.21 3.61
N LEU A 201 -0.32 3.23 2.41
CA LEU A 201 -0.72 2.36 1.30
C LEU A 201 -0.58 0.88 1.65
N MET A 202 0.50 0.51 2.33
CA MET A 202 0.70 -0.85 2.78
C MET A 202 -0.33 -1.24 3.85
N THR A 203 -0.69 -0.33 4.74
CA THR A 203 -1.75 -0.53 5.74
C THR A 203 -3.11 -0.76 5.07
N ILE A 204 -3.42 0.01 4.03
CA ILE A 204 -4.64 -0.17 3.21
C ILE A 204 -4.64 -1.52 2.51
N GLY A 205 -3.56 -1.87 1.81
CA GLY A 205 -3.43 -3.17 1.13
C GLY A 205 -3.54 -4.35 2.09
N PHE A 206 -2.92 -4.23 3.26
CA PHE A 206 -2.96 -5.22 4.32
C PHE A 206 -4.37 -5.37 4.93
N ALA A 207 -5.08 -4.27 5.16
CA ALA A 207 -6.47 -4.28 5.59
C ALA A 207 -7.37 -4.92 4.53
N ALA A 208 -7.22 -4.55 3.26
CA ALA A 208 -7.98 -5.13 2.15
C ALA A 208 -7.73 -6.63 1.99
N TYR A 209 -6.48 -7.08 2.13
CA TYR A 209 -6.13 -8.50 2.10
C TYR A 209 -6.73 -9.26 3.30
N SER A 210 -6.66 -8.69 4.50
CA SER A 210 -7.03 -9.39 5.73
C SER A 210 -8.55 -9.36 6.00
N LEU A 211 -9.21 -8.23 5.77
CA LEU A 211 -10.62 -8.01 6.09
C LEU A 211 -11.53 -8.01 4.85
N GLY A 212 -10.95 -7.94 3.66
CA GLY A 212 -11.69 -7.74 2.42
C GLY A 212 -12.21 -6.31 2.28
N LEU A 213 -13.01 -6.10 1.24
CA LEU A 213 -13.66 -4.82 0.96
C LEU A 213 -15.12 -5.10 0.61
N ARG A 214 -16.04 -4.53 1.40
CA ARG A 214 -17.47 -4.81 1.23
C ARG A 214 -17.94 -4.33 -0.15
N HIS A 215 -18.78 -5.13 -0.82
CA HIS A 215 -19.32 -4.86 -2.15
C HIS A 215 -18.27 -4.79 -3.28
N ARG A 216 -17.01 -5.17 -3.06
CA ARG A 216 -15.95 -5.12 -4.09
C ARG A 216 -16.34 -5.77 -5.41
N ARG A 217 -17.00 -6.94 -5.37
CA ARG A 217 -17.44 -7.67 -6.58
C ARG A 217 -18.50 -6.93 -7.39
N ALA A 218 -19.44 -6.27 -6.71
CA ALA A 218 -20.51 -5.52 -7.34
C ALA A 218 -19.96 -4.23 -7.95
N ILE A 219 -19.18 -3.47 -7.16
CA ILE A 219 -18.52 -2.24 -7.61
C ILE A 219 -17.59 -2.56 -8.79
N GLY A 220 -16.74 -3.59 -8.67
CA GLY A 220 -15.85 -4.02 -9.73
C GLY A 220 -16.58 -4.47 -11.00
N LYS A 221 -17.83 -4.98 -10.91
CA LYS A 221 -18.63 -5.33 -12.10
C LYS A 221 -19.04 -4.06 -12.84
N TYR A 222 -19.47 -3.04 -12.11
CA TYR A 222 -19.84 -1.75 -12.68
C TYR A 222 -18.64 -1.01 -13.25
N VAL A 223 -17.52 -1.00 -12.54
CA VAL A 223 -16.26 -0.42 -13.02
C VAL A 223 -15.86 -1.00 -14.37
N VAL A 224 -15.82 -2.33 -14.51
CA VAL A 224 -15.41 -2.96 -15.77
C VAL A 224 -16.43 -2.71 -16.87
N ARG A 225 -17.73 -2.79 -16.56
CA ARG A 225 -18.81 -2.53 -17.52
C ARG A 225 -18.83 -1.08 -18.03
N TYR A 226 -18.51 -0.13 -17.16
CA TYR A 226 -18.58 1.30 -17.42
C TYR A 226 -17.19 1.97 -17.29
N TRP A 227 -16.14 1.30 -17.76
CA TRP A 227 -14.76 1.76 -17.61
C TRP A 227 -14.52 3.16 -18.19
N PHE A 228 -15.22 3.51 -19.28
CA PHE A 228 -15.16 4.84 -19.89
C PHE A 228 -15.67 5.94 -18.96
N VAL A 229 -16.68 5.67 -18.12
CA VAL A 229 -17.16 6.63 -17.09
C VAL A 229 -16.07 6.84 -16.05
N VAL A 230 -15.37 5.78 -15.65
CA VAL A 230 -14.26 5.87 -14.71
C VAL A 230 -13.14 6.74 -15.29
N LEU A 231 -12.75 6.51 -16.54
CA LEU A 231 -11.74 7.35 -17.20
C LEU A 231 -12.19 8.81 -17.33
N PHE A 232 -13.46 9.05 -17.63
CA PHE A 232 -14.01 10.41 -17.70
C PHE A 232 -13.93 11.12 -16.34
N ILE A 233 -14.31 10.44 -15.25
CA ILE A 233 -14.17 10.98 -13.89
C ILE A 233 -12.70 11.25 -13.55
N LEU A 234 -11.80 10.32 -13.86
CA LEU A 234 -10.36 10.49 -13.63
C LEU A 234 -9.78 11.65 -14.45
N ALA A 235 -10.26 11.86 -15.68
CA ALA A 235 -9.87 13.00 -16.50
C ALA A 235 -10.37 14.33 -15.93
N LEU A 236 -11.58 14.36 -15.35
CA LEU A 236 -12.10 15.55 -14.65
C LEU A 236 -11.34 15.87 -13.35
N LEU A 237 -10.82 14.84 -12.67
CA LEU A 237 -9.98 15.00 -11.47
C LEU A 237 -8.54 15.41 -11.83
N TRP A 238 -8.08 15.17 -13.05
CA TRP A 238 -6.73 15.56 -13.45
C TRP A 238 -6.61 17.08 -13.60
N PRO A 239 -5.61 17.74 -12.98
CA PRO A 239 -5.39 19.16 -13.17
C PRO A 239 -4.90 19.44 -14.60
N LEU A 240 -5.81 19.92 -15.46
CA LEU A 240 -5.51 20.24 -16.86
C LEU A 240 -4.37 21.25 -16.98
N GLY A 241 -3.46 20.99 -17.92
CA GLY A 241 -2.30 21.86 -18.18
C GLY A 241 -1.18 21.74 -17.15
N TRP A 242 -1.32 20.87 -16.14
CA TRP A 242 -0.25 20.66 -15.16
C TRP A 242 0.91 19.83 -15.75
N HIS A 243 2.12 20.35 -15.57
CA HIS A 243 3.35 19.67 -15.95
C HIS A 243 4.28 19.62 -14.72
N GLY A 244 4.88 18.46 -14.48
CA GLY A 244 5.79 18.25 -13.36
C GLY A 244 5.14 17.61 -12.13
N ARG A 245 5.86 17.65 -11.01
CA ARG A 245 5.54 16.91 -9.79
C ARG A 245 4.60 17.69 -8.87
N ILE A 246 3.33 17.28 -8.83
CA ILE A 246 2.30 17.90 -7.96
C ILE A 246 2.71 17.84 -6.48
N ASP A 247 3.41 16.77 -6.06
CA ASP A 247 3.90 16.59 -4.68
C ASP A 247 5.02 17.56 -4.28
N VAL A 248 5.60 18.30 -5.22
CA VAL A 248 6.73 19.22 -4.96
C VAL A 248 6.32 20.67 -5.14
N SER A 249 5.52 20.99 -6.16
CA SER A 249 5.37 22.38 -6.61
C SER A 249 3.93 22.82 -6.87
N SER A 250 2.92 22.21 -6.26
CA SER A 250 1.52 22.58 -6.54
C SER A 250 1.20 24.02 -6.07
N PRO A 251 0.84 24.96 -6.97
CA PRO A 251 0.63 26.36 -6.63
C PRO A 251 -0.74 26.60 -5.98
N ARG A 252 -1.70 25.68 -6.14
CA ARG A 252 -3.07 25.84 -5.64
C ARG A 252 -3.47 24.64 -4.78
N ALA A 253 -4.16 24.92 -3.68
CA ALA A 253 -4.70 23.89 -2.79
C ALA A 253 -5.72 22.97 -3.50
N ILE A 254 -6.51 23.52 -4.43
CA ILE A 254 -7.51 22.73 -5.17
C ILE A 254 -6.88 21.65 -6.05
N ASP A 255 -5.70 21.91 -6.63
CA ASP A 255 -5.01 20.93 -7.49
C ASP A 255 -4.48 19.76 -6.64
N GLN A 256 -4.13 20.02 -5.38
CA GLN A 256 -3.70 19.00 -4.42
C GLN A 256 -4.88 18.12 -4.00
N VAL A 257 -6.04 18.73 -3.70
CA VAL A 257 -7.28 17.99 -3.40
C VAL A 257 -7.64 17.09 -4.58
N ARG A 258 -7.64 17.64 -5.80
CA ARG A 258 -7.89 16.90 -7.04
C ARG A 258 -6.94 15.73 -7.23
N PHE A 259 -5.64 15.96 -7.03
CA PHE A 259 -4.63 14.91 -7.11
C PHE A 259 -4.83 13.81 -6.07
N ASN A 260 -5.13 14.16 -4.81
CA ASN A 260 -5.38 13.18 -3.76
C ASN A 260 -6.68 12.39 -4.00
N LEU A 261 -7.72 13.02 -4.54
CA LEU A 261 -8.94 12.34 -4.98
C LEU A 261 -8.67 11.40 -6.16
N PHE A 262 -7.85 11.83 -7.11
CA PHE A 262 -7.41 11.01 -8.24
C PHE A 262 -6.64 9.77 -7.77
N GLU A 263 -5.64 9.96 -6.90
CA GLU A 263 -4.86 8.87 -6.28
C GLU A 263 -5.80 7.91 -5.53
N GLY A 264 -6.71 8.43 -4.71
CA GLY A 264 -7.69 7.64 -3.96
C GLY A 264 -8.65 6.87 -4.85
N ALA A 265 -9.09 7.46 -5.97
CA ALA A 265 -9.92 6.79 -6.96
C ALA A 265 -9.15 5.63 -7.62
N PHE A 266 -7.88 5.82 -7.97
CA PHE A 266 -7.03 4.75 -8.52
C PHE A 266 -6.82 3.59 -7.54
N ILE A 267 -6.58 3.89 -6.25
CA ILE A 267 -6.42 2.85 -5.24
C ILE A 267 -7.74 2.11 -5.03
N ALA A 268 -8.86 2.83 -4.90
CA ALA A 268 -10.17 2.20 -4.78
C ALA A 268 -10.47 1.31 -6.00
N LEU A 269 -10.19 1.80 -7.21
CA LEU A 269 -10.32 1.09 -8.47
C LEU A 269 -9.52 -0.21 -8.49
N TRP A 270 -8.24 -0.13 -8.10
CA TRP A 270 -7.35 -1.29 -8.01
C TRP A 270 -7.88 -2.32 -7.01
N LEU A 271 -8.32 -1.89 -5.82
CA LEU A 271 -8.82 -2.79 -4.78
C LEU A 271 -10.17 -3.44 -5.12
N VAL A 272 -11.04 -2.78 -5.88
CA VAL A 272 -12.35 -3.33 -6.25
C VAL A 272 -12.34 -4.14 -7.54
N ALA A 273 -11.48 -3.79 -8.50
CA ALA A 273 -11.52 -4.30 -9.86
C ALA A 273 -10.17 -4.76 -10.42
N GLY A 274 -9.05 -4.63 -9.71
CA GLY A 274 -7.72 -4.96 -10.22
C GLY A 274 -7.62 -6.35 -10.85
N GLU A 275 -8.16 -7.38 -10.17
CA GLU A 275 -8.22 -8.77 -10.67
C GLU A 275 -9.03 -8.94 -11.97
N ARG A 276 -9.90 -7.98 -12.33
CA ARG A 276 -10.74 -8.02 -13.53
C ARG A 276 -10.26 -7.09 -14.63
N LEU A 277 -9.56 -6.01 -14.25
CA LEU A 277 -8.90 -5.10 -15.18
C LEU A 277 -7.67 -5.77 -15.80
N VAL A 278 -7.01 -6.65 -15.05
CA VAL A 278 -5.87 -7.44 -15.50
C VAL A 278 -6.29 -8.91 -15.54
N GLN A 279 -6.63 -9.38 -16.73
CA GLN A 279 -6.90 -10.79 -16.99
C GLN A 279 -5.61 -11.61 -16.82
N GLY A 280 -5.69 -12.73 -16.07
CA GLY A 280 -4.53 -13.58 -15.82
C GLY A 280 -4.05 -14.31 -17.09
N GLU A 281 -4.97 -14.47 -18.04
CA GLU A 281 -4.78 -15.00 -19.38
C GLU A 281 -3.67 -14.26 -20.13
N ILE A 282 -3.48 -12.95 -19.88
CA ILE A 282 -2.37 -12.15 -20.46
C ILE A 282 -1.00 -12.74 -20.11
N PHE A 283 -0.83 -13.30 -18.91
CA PHE A 283 0.45 -13.88 -18.48
C PHE A 283 0.59 -15.37 -18.81
N GLY A 284 -0.53 -16.06 -19.00
CA GLY A 284 -0.59 -17.48 -19.36
C GLY A 284 -0.66 -17.72 -20.87
N GLU A 285 -1.79 -17.34 -21.47
CA GLU A 285 -2.12 -17.57 -22.88
C GLU A 285 -1.35 -16.61 -23.81
N ASP A 286 -1.38 -15.31 -23.53
CA ASP A 286 -0.64 -14.31 -24.32
C ASP A 286 0.85 -14.28 -23.97
N ARG A 287 1.22 -14.97 -22.87
CA ARG A 287 2.59 -15.14 -22.40
C ARG A 287 3.34 -13.81 -22.21
N MET A 288 2.67 -12.74 -21.80
CA MET A 288 3.26 -11.42 -21.61
C MET A 288 4.05 -11.28 -20.29
N GLN A 289 4.69 -12.35 -19.82
CA GLN A 289 5.50 -12.36 -18.58
C GLN A 289 6.66 -11.36 -18.63
N PHE A 290 7.15 -11.04 -19.82
CA PHE A 290 8.18 -10.01 -20.03
C PHE A 290 7.73 -8.63 -19.55
N LEU A 291 6.42 -8.32 -19.53
CA LEU A 291 5.90 -7.06 -19.01
C LEU A 291 6.15 -6.92 -17.50
N ASN A 292 6.02 -8.01 -16.73
CA ASN A 292 6.32 -7.99 -15.30
C ASN A 292 7.83 -7.76 -15.05
N GLN A 293 8.68 -8.42 -15.83
CA GLN A 293 10.13 -8.24 -15.75
C GLN A 293 10.56 -6.83 -16.19
N TRP A 294 9.94 -6.31 -17.25
CA TRP A 294 10.14 -4.93 -17.71
C TRP A 294 9.68 -3.94 -16.65
N ALA A 295 8.49 -4.11 -16.08
CA ALA A 295 7.97 -3.24 -15.03
C ALA A 295 8.89 -3.24 -13.79
N LEU A 296 9.38 -4.41 -13.38
CA LEU A 296 10.37 -4.52 -12.29
C LEU A 296 11.69 -3.81 -12.66
N LEU A 297 12.19 -4.00 -13.88
CA LEU A 297 13.40 -3.32 -14.33
C LEU A 297 13.20 -1.81 -14.32
N VAL A 298 12.15 -1.30 -14.96
CA VAL A 298 11.81 0.13 -15.00
C VAL A 298 11.65 0.65 -13.58
N PHE A 299 10.96 -0.07 -12.71
CA PHE A 299 10.88 0.28 -11.30
C PHE A 299 12.28 0.47 -10.71
N LEU A 300 13.22 -0.46 -10.93
CA LEU A 300 14.59 -0.40 -10.41
C LEU A 300 15.46 0.71 -11.03
N ILE A 301 15.31 1.04 -12.31
CA ILE A 301 16.25 1.95 -12.99
C ILE A 301 15.68 3.30 -13.40
N HIS A 302 14.36 3.52 -13.31
CA HIS A 302 13.73 4.75 -13.83
C HIS A 302 14.36 6.01 -13.24
N LYS A 303 14.68 6.02 -11.94
CA LYS A 303 15.29 7.19 -11.31
C LYS A 303 16.70 7.46 -11.86
N ALA A 304 17.51 6.42 -12.05
CA ALA A 304 18.83 6.55 -12.65
C ALA A 304 18.72 7.07 -14.10
N VAL A 305 17.77 6.55 -14.88
CA VAL A 305 17.51 7.02 -16.24
C VAL A 305 17.05 8.49 -16.25
N HIS A 306 16.17 8.91 -15.34
CA HIS A 306 15.76 10.31 -15.23
C HIS A 306 16.89 11.27 -14.80
N ILE A 307 17.94 10.77 -14.13
CA ILE A 307 19.12 11.55 -13.76
C ILE A 307 20.11 11.64 -14.93
N VAL A 308 20.32 10.54 -15.65
CA VAL A 308 21.34 10.43 -16.70
C VAL A 308 20.83 10.93 -18.06
N VAL A 309 19.56 10.70 -18.37
CA VAL A 309 18.96 11.00 -19.67
C VAL A 309 18.03 12.21 -19.54
N PRO A 310 18.22 13.28 -20.34
CA PRO A 310 17.35 14.45 -20.29
C PRO A 310 15.93 14.13 -20.77
N ALA A 311 14.95 14.89 -20.29
CA ALA A 311 13.60 14.82 -20.84
C ALA A 311 13.57 15.40 -22.28
N PRO A 312 12.73 14.86 -23.19
CA PRO A 312 11.81 13.73 -23.02
C PRO A 312 12.46 12.35 -23.28
N TRP A 313 13.75 12.31 -23.62
CA TRP A 313 14.46 11.09 -24.02
C TRP A 313 14.55 10.02 -22.93
N ASN A 314 14.46 10.41 -21.65
CA ASN A 314 14.38 9.46 -20.54
C ASN A 314 13.18 8.51 -20.65
N TRP A 315 12.01 8.98 -21.06
CA TRP A 315 10.86 8.11 -21.29
C TRP A 315 11.06 7.21 -22.49
N VAL A 316 11.62 7.74 -23.59
CA VAL A 316 11.98 6.93 -24.76
C VAL A 316 12.94 5.82 -24.38
N ALA A 317 13.94 6.11 -23.54
CA ALA A 317 14.86 5.10 -23.02
C ALA A 317 14.13 4.03 -22.19
N LEU A 318 13.22 4.41 -21.28
CA LEU A 318 12.47 3.45 -20.45
C LEU A 318 11.52 2.57 -21.27
N PHE A 319 10.80 3.15 -22.23
CA PHE A 319 9.91 2.41 -23.13
C PHE A 319 10.71 1.59 -24.17
N GLY A 320 11.89 2.06 -24.57
CA GLY A 320 12.81 1.32 -25.43
C GLY A 320 13.34 0.02 -24.80
N LEU A 321 13.18 -0.16 -23.49
CA LEU A 321 13.48 -1.43 -22.82
C LEU A 321 12.40 -2.50 -23.01
N VAL A 322 11.18 -2.11 -23.42
CA VAL A 322 10.08 -3.07 -23.63
C VAL A 322 10.44 -4.09 -24.73
N PRO A 323 10.85 -3.67 -25.94
CA PRO A 323 11.23 -4.62 -26.99
C PRO A 323 12.45 -5.47 -26.60
N LEU A 324 13.39 -4.92 -25.83
CA LEU A 324 14.56 -5.66 -25.36
C LEU A 324 14.17 -6.80 -24.41
N ARG A 325 13.28 -6.52 -23.45
CA ARG A 325 12.76 -7.56 -22.53
C ARG A 325 11.92 -8.59 -23.27
N PHE A 326 11.14 -8.15 -24.26
CA PHE A 326 10.40 -9.06 -25.13
C PHE A 326 11.35 -10.00 -25.91
N ALA A 327 12.39 -9.45 -26.54
CA ALA A 327 13.38 -10.24 -27.28
C ALA A 327 14.14 -11.22 -26.37
N GLN A 328 14.52 -10.80 -25.17
CA GLN A 328 15.16 -11.66 -24.17
C GLN A 328 14.26 -12.83 -23.76
N GLU A 329 12.97 -12.58 -23.54
CA GLU A 329 12.01 -13.63 -23.20
C GLU A 329 11.80 -14.60 -24.37
N LEU A 330 11.74 -14.11 -25.61
CA LEU A 330 11.71 -14.97 -26.81
C LEU A 330 12.97 -15.85 -26.90
N TRP A 331 14.14 -15.29 -26.63
CA TRP A 331 15.41 -16.02 -26.63
C TRP A 331 15.42 -17.11 -25.56
N ARG A 332 15.03 -16.79 -24.32
CA ARG A 332 14.97 -17.73 -23.20
C ARG A 332 14.10 -18.95 -23.53
N ARG A 333 12.93 -18.71 -24.14
CA ARG A 333 12.01 -19.78 -24.55
C ARG A 333 12.59 -20.67 -25.64
N ARG A 334 13.31 -20.10 -26.61
CA ARG A 334 14.00 -20.90 -27.62
C ARG A 334 15.01 -21.85 -26.97
N CYS A 335 15.79 -21.35 -26.01
CA CYS A 335 16.74 -22.19 -25.25
C CYS A 335 16.04 -23.31 -24.46
N GLU A 336 14.95 -22.99 -23.76
CA GLU A 336 14.15 -23.98 -23.01
C GLU A 336 13.60 -25.08 -23.93
N LEU A 337 13.08 -24.72 -25.10
CA LEU A 337 12.58 -25.68 -26.10
C LEU A 337 13.70 -26.55 -26.68
N THR A 338 14.85 -25.97 -27.01
CA THR A 338 16.00 -26.75 -27.51
C THR A 338 16.54 -27.71 -26.46
N ALA A 339 16.57 -27.30 -25.19
CA ALA A 339 16.99 -28.16 -24.09
C ALA A 339 15.99 -29.30 -23.85
N ALA A 340 14.69 -29.01 -23.92
CA ALA A 340 13.64 -30.03 -23.78
C ALA A 340 13.69 -31.06 -24.93
N ALA A 341 13.92 -30.62 -26.17
CA ALA A 341 14.09 -31.51 -27.32
C ALA A 341 15.30 -32.44 -27.13
N ALA A 342 16.46 -31.89 -26.72
CA ALA A 342 17.66 -32.68 -26.46
C ALA A 342 17.45 -33.75 -25.36
N LEU A 343 16.67 -33.44 -24.32
CA LEU A 343 16.34 -34.40 -23.26
C LEU A 343 15.45 -35.54 -23.76
N LEU A 344 14.57 -35.30 -24.73
CA LEU A 344 13.73 -36.34 -25.32
C LEU A 344 14.54 -37.30 -26.19
N ASP A 345 15.53 -36.79 -26.93
CA ASP A 345 16.40 -37.61 -27.78
C ASP A 345 17.34 -38.53 -26.99
N THR A 346 17.66 -38.17 -25.74
CA THR A 346 18.58 -38.97 -24.89
C THR A 346 17.91 -40.13 -24.14
N ARG A 347 16.60 -40.32 -24.24
CA ARG A 347 15.92 -41.46 -23.59
C ARG A 347 16.11 -42.73 -24.43
N PRO A 348 16.78 -43.79 -23.90
CA PRO A 348 16.86 -45.05 -24.62
C PRO A 348 15.45 -45.60 -24.84
N MET A 349 15.17 -46.06 -26.07
CA MET A 349 13.88 -46.66 -26.46
C MET A 349 13.57 -47.93 -25.68
#